data_AF-R1F3E0-F1
#
_entry.id   AF-R1F3E0-F1
#
_cell.length_a   1.000
_cell.length_b   1.000
_cell.length_c   1.000
_cell.angle_alpha   90.00
_cell.angle_beta   90.00
_cell.angle_gamma   90.00
#
_symmetry.space_group_name_H-M   'P 1'
#
loop_
_entity.id
_entity.type
_entity.pdbx_description
1 polymer ?
#
loop_
_entity_poly.entity_id
_entity_poly.type
_entity_poly.pdbx_seq_one_letter_code
_entity_poly.pdbx_strand_id
1 'polypeptide(L)'
;FVAFLETLTGIRDLMIDRRMFGGGVFSITNGGFLSLHTDFNQHLQCSEKKHRELSTQVPPGCTVATPGWRRINVLLYLNQDWREEWGGSFELWRTDGNYSFLDYYAKVLPQFNRVVIFSVTDTSIHGHLDQINHPLGDTRKSLSFYYYT
;
A
#
# COMPACT_ATOMS: atom_id res chain seq x y z
N PHE A 1 5.77 -18.40 3.29
CA PHE A 1 4.98 -17.18 3.61
C PHE A 1 3.72 -17.07 2.76
N VAL A 2 3.76 -17.26 1.43
CA VAL A 2 2.55 -17.25 0.57
C VAL A 2 1.42 -18.14 1.11
N ALA A 3 1.69 -19.42 1.38
CA ALA A 3 0.69 -20.34 1.94
C ALA A 3 0.07 -19.86 3.28
N PHE A 4 0.84 -19.10 4.08
CA PHE A 4 0.32 -18.47 5.30
C PHE A 4 -0.68 -17.35 4.95
N LEU A 5 -0.36 -16.50 3.97
CA LEU A 5 -1.28 -15.45 3.51
C LEU A 5 -2.55 -16.03 2.90
N GLU A 6 -2.44 -17.10 2.11
CA GLU A 6 -3.61 -17.77 1.53
C GLU A 6 -4.51 -18.34 2.63
N THR A 7 -3.93 -18.96 3.65
CA THR A 7 -4.66 -19.48 4.81
C THR A 7 -5.31 -18.35 5.62
N LEU A 8 -4.57 -17.25 5.87
CA LEU A 8 -5.02 -16.12 6.67
C LEU A 8 -6.17 -15.36 6.00
N THR A 9 -6.06 -15.15 4.69
CA THR A 9 -6.97 -14.27 3.94
C THR A 9 -8.07 -15.02 3.19
N GLY A 10 -7.91 -16.33 2.97
CA GLY A 10 -8.79 -17.13 2.12
C GLY A 10 -8.63 -16.89 0.62
N ILE A 11 -7.74 -15.98 0.20
CA ILE A 11 -7.42 -15.71 -1.20
C ILE A 11 -6.39 -16.75 -1.65
N ARG A 12 -6.75 -17.57 -2.63
CA ARG A 12 -5.88 -18.64 -3.17
C ARG A 12 -5.10 -18.17 -4.40
N ASP A 13 -4.13 -18.98 -4.79
CA ASP A 13 -3.30 -18.82 -5.98
C ASP A 13 -2.50 -17.51 -5.97
N LEU A 14 -2.05 -17.11 -4.77
CA LEU A 14 -1.32 -15.86 -4.57
C LEU A 14 0.09 -15.94 -5.17
N MET A 15 0.40 -14.98 -6.04
CA MET A 15 1.72 -14.76 -6.62
C MET A 15 2.37 -13.53 -5.98
N ILE A 16 3.60 -13.67 -5.48
CA ILE A 16 4.39 -12.54 -5.02
C ILE A 16 4.89 -11.70 -6.20
N ASP A 17 4.88 -10.38 -6.07
CA ASP A 17 5.56 -9.49 -6.99
C ASP A 17 7.08 -9.63 -6.88
N ARG A 18 7.67 -10.44 -7.76
CA ARG A 18 9.13 -10.64 -7.81
C ARG A 18 9.90 -9.42 -8.30
N ARG A 19 9.24 -8.48 -8.99
CA ARG A 19 9.86 -7.26 -9.51
C ARG A 19 9.86 -6.13 -8.47
N MET A 20 9.08 -6.28 -7.39
CA MET A 20 8.88 -5.26 -6.36
C MET A 20 8.43 -3.92 -6.97
N PHE A 21 7.64 -3.96 -8.04
CA PHE A 21 7.27 -2.74 -8.74
C PHE A 21 6.33 -1.89 -7.87
N GLY A 22 6.79 -0.68 -7.52
CA GLY A 22 6.12 0.19 -6.54
C GLY A 22 6.16 -0.33 -5.10
N GLY A 23 6.90 -1.40 -4.82
CA GLY A 23 7.08 -2.00 -3.49
C GLY A 23 8.49 -1.76 -2.96
N GLY A 24 8.92 -2.58 -2.00
CA GLY A 24 10.28 -2.52 -1.45
C GLY A 24 10.41 -1.55 -0.28
N VAL A 25 11.58 -0.91 -0.16
CA VAL A 25 11.93 -0.04 0.98
C VAL A 25 11.34 1.35 0.77
N PHE A 26 10.59 1.81 1.76
CA PHE A 26 10.13 3.19 1.87
C PHE A 26 10.77 3.83 3.11
N SER A 27 11.24 5.06 2.94
CA SER A 27 11.82 5.88 4.00
C SER A 27 11.32 7.30 3.82
N ILE A 28 10.54 7.79 4.78
CA ILE A 28 9.90 9.10 4.72
C ILE A 28 10.46 9.97 5.85
N THR A 29 11.00 11.14 5.49
CA THR A 29 11.61 12.10 6.40
C THR A 29 10.56 12.97 7.10
N ASN A 30 10.99 13.78 8.07
CA ASN A 30 10.12 14.78 8.71
C ASN A 30 9.41 15.67 7.68
N GLY A 31 8.16 16.07 8.00
CA GLY A 31 7.26 16.79 7.12
C GLY A 31 6.57 15.92 6.06
N GLY A 32 7.04 14.70 5.84
CA GLY A 32 6.45 13.77 4.87
C GLY A 32 5.14 13.16 5.35
N PHE A 33 4.21 13.01 4.42
CA PHE A 33 2.91 12.36 4.61
C PHE A 33 2.52 11.59 3.34
N LEU A 34 1.51 10.73 3.43
CA LEU A 34 0.91 10.07 2.26
C LEU A 34 -0.61 10.27 2.34
N SER A 35 -1.12 11.08 1.42
CA SER A 35 -2.56 11.35 1.28
C SER A 35 -3.38 10.06 1.18
N LEU A 36 -4.65 10.14 1.57
CA LEU A 36 -5.57 9.03 1.39
C LEU A 36 -5.69 8.65 -0.09
N HIS A 37 -5.56 7.36 -0.35
CA HIS A 37 -5.64 6.80 -1.69
C HIS A 37 -6.15 5.35 -1.63
N THR A 38 -6.59 4.85 -2.77
CA THR A 38 -6.66 3.42 -3.05
C THR A 38 -5.47 3.05 -3.91
N ASP A 39 -4.99 1.84 -3.72
CA ASP A 39 -3.86 1.34 -4.49
C ASP A 39 -4.26 0.97 -5.92
N PHE A 40 -3.27 0.87 -6.80
CA PHE A 40 -3.53 0.37 -8.15
C PHE A 40 -3.67 -1.15 -8.14
N ASN A 41 -4.80 -1.64 -8.64
CA ASN A 41 -5.03 -3.08 -8.79
C ASN A 41 -4.11 -3.69 -9.87
N GLN A 42 -3.68 -2.91 -10.87
CA GLN A 42 -2.71 -3.32 -11.89
C GLN A 42 -1.71 -2.22 -12.17
N HIS A 43 -0.44 -2.61 -12.34
CA HIS A 43 0.63 -1.69 -12.71
C HIS A 43 0.98 -1.87 -14.17
N LEU A 44 0.73 -0.83 -14.97
CA LEU A 44 1.09 -0.77 -16.37
C LEU A 44 2.39 0.01 -16.54
N GLN A 45 3.31 -0.51 -17.33
CA GLN A 45 4.53 0.15 -17.76
C GLN A 45 4.40 0.48 -19.25
N CYS A 46 4.25 1.76 -19.55
CA CYS A 46 4.04 2.28 -20.90
C CYS A 46 5.27 3.05 -21.38
N SER A 47 5.58 2.95 -22.67
CA SER A 47 6.67 3.71 -23.32
C SER A 47 6.41 5.22 -23.34
N GLU A 48 5.14 5.64 -23.23
CA GLU A 48 4.71 7.04 -23.16
C GLU A 48 3.78 7.25 -21.95
N LYS A 49 3.85 8.43 -21.32
CA LYS A 49 2.91 8.83 -20.26
C LYS A 49 1.53 9.14 -20.87
N LYS A 50 0.71 8.11 -21.13
CA LYS A 50 -0.69 8.30 -21.53
C LYS A 50 -1.60 8.35 -20.30
N HIS A 51 -2.54 9.28 -20.32
CA HIS A 51 -3.64 9.33 -19.36
C HIS A 51 -4.48 8.05 -19.48
N ARG A 52 -4.87 7.51 -18.32
CA ARG A 52 -5.57 6.23 -18.18
C ARG A 52 -6.96 6.29 -18.79
N GLU A 53 -7.21 5.41 -19.76
CA GLU A 53 -8.54 4.82 -19.92
C GLU A 53 -8.61 3.56 -19.05
N LEU A 54 -9.69 3.41 -18.28
CA LEU A 54 -10.06 2.14 -17.66
C LEU A 54 -10.45 1.16 -18.79
N SER A 55 -9.45 0.57 -19.43
CA SER A 55 -9.65 -0.48 -20.43
C SER A 55 -9.29 -1.82 -19.81
N THR A 56 -10.11 -2.85 -20.06
CA THR A 56 -9.79 -4.25 -19.76
C THR A 56 -8.65 -4.79 -20.61
N GLN A 57 -8.20 -4.01 -21.61
CA GLN A 57 -7.09 -4.35 -22.49
C GLN A 57 -5.89 -3.46 -22.18
N VAL A 58 -4.72 -4.09 -22.14
CA VAL A 58 -3.44 -3.38 -22.01
C VAL A 58 -3.27 -2.46 -23.21
N PRO A 59 -3.14 -1.13 -23.03
CA PRO A 59 -3.03 -0.22 -24.16
C PRO A 59 -1.81 -0.53 -25.04
N PRO A 60 -1.85 -0.27 -26.36
CA PRO A 60 -0.70 -0.42 -27.23
C PRO A 60 0.52 0.37 -26.72
N GLY A 61 1.67 -0.29 -26.61
CA GLY A 61 2.89 0.31 -26.05
C GLY A 61 2.99 0.21 -24.52
N CYS A 62 2.03 -0.43 -23.85
CA CYS A 62 2.09 -0.76 -22.44
C CYS A 62 2.32 -2.27 -22.21
N THR A 63 2.94 -2.59 -21.09
CA THR A 63 3.08 -3.96 -20.58
C THR A 63 2.61 -4.00 -19.14
N VAL A 64 2.08 -5.14 -18.70
CA VAL A 64 1.74 -5.35 -17.28
C VAL A 64 3.03 -5.66 -16.53
N ALA A 65 3.35 -4.85 -15.51
CA ALA A 65 4.56 -5.02 -14.72
C ALA A 65 4.54 -6.36 -13.96
N THR A 66 3.42 -6.68 -13.31
CA THR A 66 3.21 -7.93 -12.58
C THR A 66 1.88 -8.53 -13.03
N PRO A 67 1.86 -9.70 -13.69
CA PRO A 67 0.63 -10.33 -14.16
C PRO A 67 -0.39 -10.54 -13.04
N GLY A 68 -1.67 -10.46 -13.39
CA GLY A 68 -2.78 -10.61 -12.45
C GLY A 68 -3.27 -9.29 -11.87
N TRP A 69 -4.13 -9.37 -10.87
CA TRP A 69 -4.65 -8.25 -10.10
C TRP A 69 -4.04 -8.25 -8.70
N ARG A 70 -3.60 -7.10 -8.20
CA ARG A 70 -3.12 -6.94 -6.83
C ARG A 70 -4.27 -7.27 -5.89
N ARG A 71 -4.03 -8.21 -4.99
CA ARG A 71 -5.03 -8.70 -4.02
C ARG A 71 -4.68 -8.32 -2.60
N ILE A 72 -3.40 -8.34 -2.24
CA ILE A 72 -2.96 -8.14 -0.85
C ILE A 72 -1.74 -7.22 -0.82
N ASN A 73 -1.79 -6.28 0.12
CA ASN A 73 -0.64 -5.51 0.57
C ASN A 73 -0.16 -6.02 1.93
N VAL A 74 1.16 -6.10 2.07
CA VAL A 74 1.85 -6.39 3.33
C VAL A 74 2.86 -5.28 3.59
N LEU A 75 2.68 -4.56 4.70
CA LEU A 75 3.58 -3.50 5.16
C LEU A 75 4.27 -3.96 6.44
N LEU A 76 5.61 -4.07 6.42
CA LEU A 76 6.42 -4.36 7.60
C LEU A 76 7.13 -3.08 8.06
N TYR A 77 6.92 -2.68 9.30
CA TYR A 77 7.54 -1.49 9.88
C TYR A 77 8.85 -1.80 10.59
N LEU A 78 9.82 -0.88 10.43
CA LEU A 78 11.19 -1.05 10.88
C LEU A 78 11.63 0.01 11.91
N ASN A 79 10.68 0.70 12.56
CA ASN A 79 10.98 1.88 13.37
C ASN A 79 11.03 1.56 14.87
N GLN A 80 12.23 1.59 15.46
CA GLN A 80 12.41 1.33 16.89
C GLN A 80 11.80 2.46 17.73
N ASP A 81 11.12 2.08 18.81
CA ASP A 81 10.55 2.99 19.80
C ASP A 81 9.69 4.14 19.23
N TRP A 82 9.09 3.92 18.05
CA TRP A 82 8.26 4.92 17.41
C TRP A 82 7.08 5.27 18.29
N ARG A 83 6.88 6.58 18.51
CA ARG A 83 5.83 7.13 19.35
C ARG A 83 4.75 7.79 18.53
N GLU A 84 3.56 7.84 19.10
CA GLU A 84 2.37 8.34 18.42
C GLU A 84 2.47 9.83 18.09
N GLU A 85 3.04 10.62 19.01
CA GLU A 85 3.26 12.06 18.84
C GLU A 85 4.23 12.41 17.71
N TRP A 86 4.98 11.45 17.17
CA TRP A 86 5.87 11.66 16.02
C TRP A 86 5.16 11.54 14.68
N GLY A 87 3.86 11.23 14.66
CA GLY A 87 3.05 11.13 13.45
C GLY A 87 3.38 9.90 12.59
N GLY A 88 2.93 9.92 11.33
CA GLY A 88 3.19 8.84 10.37
C GLY A 88 2.45 7.52 10.65
N SER A 89 1.40 7.54 11.46
CA SER A 89 0.59 6.33 11.66
C SER A 89 -0.15 5.93 10.39
N PHE A 90 -0.20 4.63 10.11
CA PHE A 90 -0.99 4.12 8.99
C PHE A 90 -2.46 4.15 9.34
N GLU A 91 -3.27 4.76 8.48
CA GLU A 91 -4.70 4.95 8.68
C GLU A 91 -5.50 4.19 7.64
N LEU A 92 -6.63 3.65 8.08
CA LEU A 92 -7.63 2.98 7.26
C LEU A 92 -8.93 3.75 7.35
N TRP A 93 -9.54 3.95 6.19
CA TRP A 93 -10.78 4.68 6.04
C TRP A 93 -11.78 3.84 5.23
N ARG A 94 -13.07 4.03 5.50
CA ARG A 94 -14.18 3.34 4.86
C ARG A 94 -14.92 4.27 3.92
N THR A 95 -15.41 3.70 2.84
CA THR A 95 -16.29 4.35 1.87
C THR A 95 -17.19 3.30 1.20
N ASP A 96 -18.15 3.75 0.39
CA ASP A 96 -18.92 2.90 -0.53
C ASP A 96 -18.32 2.90 -1.95
N GLY A 97 -18.88 2.11 -2.86
CA GLY A 97 -18.43 2.06 -4.26
C GLY A 97 -18.65 3.34 -5.05
N ASN A 98 -19.44 4.29 -4.53
CA ASN A 98 -19.69 5.59 -5.14
C ASN A 98 -18.84 6.72 -4.52
N TYR A 99 -17.99 6.38 -3.54
CA TYR A 99 -17.20 7.34 -2.77
C TYR A 99 -18.04 8.45 -2.12
N SER A 100 -19.27 8.12 -1.72
CA SER A 100 -20.25 9.11 -1.23
C SER A 100 -19.95 9.62 0.18
N PHE A 101 -19.14 8.89 0.94
CA PHE A 101 -18.69 9.26 2.28
C PHE A 101 -17.24 8.81 2.53
N LEU A 102 -16.63 9.36 3.58
CA LEU A 102 -15.32 8.93 4.06
C LEU A 102 -15.35 8.88 5.58
N ASP A 103 -15.21 7.68 6.14
CA ASP A 103 -15.33 7.43 7.58
C ASP A 103 -14.04 6.81 8.13
N TYR A 104 -13.53 7.35 9.24
CA TYR A 104 -12.31 6.86 9.86
C TYR A 104 -12.57 5.47 10.46
N TYR A 105 -11.69 4.51 10.18
CA TYR A 105 -11.87 3.15 10.68
C TYR A 105 -10.85 2.77 11.74
N ALA A 106 -9.56 2.88 11.41
CA ALA A 106 -8.49 2.41 12.30
C ALA A 106 -7.16 3.09 12.01
N LYS A 107 -6.28 3.03 13.01
CA LYS A 107 -4.91 3.53 12.95
C LYS A 107 -3.92 2.52 13.51
N VAL A 108 -2.77 2.38 12.85
CA VAL A 108 -1.68 1.49 13.25
C VAL A 108 -0.38 2.27 13.30
N LEU A 109 0.20 2.35 14.51
CA LEU A 109 1.50 2.98 14.72
C LEU A 109 2.62 2.19 14.02
N PRO A 110 3.58 2.81 13.33
CA PRO A 110 4.55 2.11 12.48
C PRO A 110 5.74 1.58 13.31
N GLN A 111 5.48 0.79 14.34
CA GLN A 111 6.51 0.29 15.26
C GLN A 111 7.33 -0.88 14.68
N PHE A 112 8.56 -1.04 15.16
CA PHE A 112 9.45 -2.11 14.75
C PHE A 112 8.79 -3.49 14.87
N ASN A 113 9.01 -4.32 13.86
CA ASN A 113 8.50 -5.69 13.78
C ASN A 113 6.96 -5.80 13.78
N ARG A 114 6.27 -4.71 13.40
CA ARG A 114 4.83 -4.72 13.17
C ARG A 114 4.52 -4.91 11.69
N VAL A 115 3.63 -5.85 11.40
CA VAL A 115 3.10 -6.07 10.05
C VAL A 115 1.64 -5.63 9.95
N VAL A 116 1.29 -4.97 8.85
CA VAL A 116 -0.09 -4.68 8.45
C VAL A 116 -0.36 -5.44 7.16
N ILE A 117 -1.44 -6.22 7.15
CA ILE A 117 -1.87 -7.03 6.01
C ILE A 117 -3.31 -6.64 5.69
N PHE A 118 -3.58 -6.28 4.44
CA PHE A 118 -4.92 -5.89 4.02
C PHE A 118 -5.18 -6.26 2.56
N SER A 119 -6.46 -6.47 2.25
CA SER A 119 -6.91 -6.72 0.87
C SER A 119 -6.98 -5.41 0.09
N VAL A 120 -6.63 -5.47 -1.19
CA VAL A 120 -6.71 -4.33 -2.11
C VAL A 120 -8.04 -4.39 -2.85
N THR A 121 -8.81 -3.32 -2.75
CA THR A 121 -10.07 -3.13 -3.47
C THR A 121 -10.15 -1.68 -3.95
N ASP A 122 -11.13 -1.39 -4.80
CA ASP A 122 -11.44 -0.02 -5.19
C ASP A 122 -11.93 0.84 -4.02
N THR A 123 -12.15 0.28 -2.83
CA THR A 123 -12.61 1.00 -1.65
C THR A 123 -11.66 0.87 -0.45
N SER A 124 -10.49 0.23 -0.63
CA SER A 124 -9.49 0.06 0.43
C SER A 124 -8.69 1.36 0.64
N ILE A 125 -9.34 2.40 1.17
CA ILE A 125 -8.74 3.72 1.38
C ILE A 125 -7.78 3.69 2.56
N HIS A 126 -6.56 4.16 2.32
CA HIS A 126 -5.53 4.23 3.35
C HIS A 126 -4.51 5.35 3.10
N GLY A 127 -3.71 5.66 4.12
CA GLY A 127 -2.64 6.66 4.04
C GLY A 127 -1.90 6.81 5.37
N HIS A 128 -1.13 7.88 5.50
CA HIS A 128 -0.69 8.40 6.81
C HIS A 128 -0.72 9.93 6.73
N LEU A 129 -1.77 10.52 7.30
CA LEU A 129 -2.06 11.94 7.11
C LEU A 129 -1.20 12.82 8.02
N ASP A 130 -0.96 12.35 9.24
CA ASP A 130 -0.06 13.04 10.17
C ASP A 130 1.36 13.07 9.60
N GLN A 131 1.87 14.28 9.42
CA GLN A 131 3.26 14.50 9.04
C GLN A 131 4.20 13.87 10.06
N ILE A 132 5.29 13.32 9.56
CA ILE A 132 6.34 12.76 10.41
C ILE A 132 7.10 13.90 11.09
N ASN A 133 7.28 13.80 12.41
CA ASN A 133 7.89 14.82 13.25
C ASN A 133 8.83 14.18 14.29
N HIS A 134 9.73 13.31 13.85
CA HIS A 134 10.67 12.64 14.75
C HIS A 134 11.68 13.67 15.34
N PRO A 135 11.91 13.71 16.66
CA PRO A 135 12.69 14.77 17.32
C PRO A 135 14.16 14.82 16.89
N LEU A 136 14.73 13.67 16.53
CA LEU A 136 16.11 13.55 16.01
C LEU A 136 16.18 13.50 14.47
N GLY A 137 15.05 13.70 13.78
CA GLY A 137 14.99 13.63 12.32
C GLY A 137 15.11 12.22 11.72
N ASP A 138 14.93 11.16 12.50
CA ASP A 138 14.89 9.79 11.96
C ASP A 138 13.67 9.59 11.06
N THR A 139 13.82 8.73 10.07
CA THR A 139 12.79 8.50 9.04
C THR A 139 11.83 7.40 9.45
N ARG A 140 10.58 7.52 8.98
CA ARG A 140 9.60 6.43 9.01
C ARG A 140 9.93 5.43 7.91
N LYS A 141 10.35 4.23 8.30
CA LYS A 141 10.81 3.13 7.45
C LYS A 141 9.78 2.01 7.38
N SER A 142 9.53 1.51 6.18
CA SER A 142 8.73 0.31 5.95
C SER A 142 9.23 -0.50 4.76
N LEU A 143 8.93 -1.80 4.77
CA LEU A 143 9.00 -2.67 3.61
C LEU A 143 7.59 -2.98 3.12
N SER A 144 7.32 -2.73 1.85
CA SER A 144 6.02 -3.03 1.22
C SER A 144 6.15 -4.20 0.26
N PHE A 145 5.28 -5.19 0.41
CA PHE A 145 5.19 -6.36 -0.46
C PHE A 145 3.76 -6.49 -1.00
N TYR A 146 3.65 -6.90 -2.26
CA TYR A 146 2.38 -7.04 -2.94
C TYR A 146 2.19 -8.44 -3.50
N TYR A 147 0.96 -8.92 -3.42
CA TYR A 147 0.58 -10.25 -3.89
C TYR A 147 -0.60 -10.13 -4.85
N TYR A 148 -0.55 -10.93 -5.92
CA TYR A 148 -1.44 -10.87 -7.07
C TYR A 148 -2.10 -12.24 -7.29
N THR A 149 -3.20 -12.25 -8.05
CA THR A 149 -3.82 -13.47 -8.62
C THR A 149 -4.09 -13.24 -10.10
#